data_AF-A0A2T5IXQ9-F1
#
_entry.id   AF-A0A2T5IXQ9-F1
#
_cell.length_a   1.000
_cell.length_b   1.000
_cell.length_c   1.000
_cell.angle_alpha   90.00
_cell.angle_beta   90.00
_cell.angle_gamma   90.00
#
_symmetry.space_group_name_H-M   'P 1'
#
loop_
_entity.id
_entity.type
_entity.pdbx_description
1 polymer ?
#
loop_
_entity_poly.entity_id
_entity_poly.type
_entity_poly.pdbx_seq_one_letter_code
_entity_poly.pdbx_strand_id
1 'polypeptide(L)'
;MNHFPREWLNLQYLDPERFLVGLREIALTLPPDVHYKVASLRTHDLRKASESRQAALFAHGMGQVLRTPIVFAISEAQDYDAVVKYATDGKINYIPIQLKEWVPNFLNPSATLQSELDKLSKYTDSKDLAVAFHLNRDATIHLSQLKFPHGKIGALWFYGATDLAQKRWRLIGNLMLPGASAYEFHYPVT
;
A
#
# COMPACT_ATOMS: atom_id res chain seq x y z
N MET A 1 25.34 -9.66 1.29
CA MET A 1 24.15 -10.36 1.83
C MET A 1 23.19 -9.28 2.27
N ASN A 2 21.96 -9.24 1.73
CA ASN A 2 20.97 -8.27 2.19
C ASN A 2 20.65 -8.60 3.65
N HIS A 3 20.97 -7.68 4.56
CA HIS A 3 20.76 -7.86 5.99
C HIS A 3 19.34 -7.42 6.30
N PHE A 4 18.42 -8.38 6.41
CA PHE A 4 17.07 -8.12 6.91
C PHE A 4 16.95 -8.61 8.37
N PRO A 5 16.09 -7.98 9.19
CA PRO A 5 15.84 -8.42 10.57
C PRO A 5 15.43 -9.90 10.63
N ARG A 6 16.03 -10.66 11.55
CA ARG A 6 15.75 -12.10 11.72
C ARG A 6 14.28 -12.36 12.08
N GLU A 7 13.64 -11.44 12.78
CA GLU A 7 12.22 -11.52 13.15
C GLU A 7 11.30 -11.66 11.93
N TRP A 8 11.69 -11.13 10.76
CA TRP A 8 10.90 -11.25 9.54
C TRP A 8 10.76 -12.68 9.05
N LEU A 9 11.69 -13.57 9.43
CA LEU A 9 11.58 -15.00 9.09
C LEU A 9 10.38 -15.68 9.75
N ASN A 10 9.91 -15.14 10.87
CA ASN A 10 8.88 -15.75 11.71
C ASN A 10 7.51 -15.06 11.58
N LEU A 11 7.39 -14.04 10.72
CA LEU A 11 6.12 -13.35 10.50
C LEU A 11 5.10 -14.27 9.82
N GLN A 12 3.82 -14.06 10.14
CA GLN A 12 2.73 -14.75 9.47
C GLN A 12 2.46 -14.08 8.11
N TYR A 13 3.04 -14.66 7.07
CA TYR A 13 2.82 -14.22 5.70
C TYR A 13 1.51 -14.74 5.14
N LEU A 14 0.74 -13.83 4.53
CA LEU A 14 -0.53 -14.08 3.90
C LEU A 14 -0.41 -13.88 2.39
N ASP A 15 -1.17 -14.70 1.66
CA ASP A 15 -1.40 -14.49 0.24
C ASP A 15 -2.34 -13.29 0.04
N PRO A 16 -1.93 -12.24 -0.71
CA PRO A 16 -2.73 -11.04 -0.86
C PRO A 16 -4.01 -11.28 -1.66
N GLU A 17 -3.99 -12.19 -2.63
CA GLU A 17 -5.14 -12.48 -3.47
C GLU A 17 -6.26 -13.11 -2.65
N ARG A 18 -5.96 -14.21 -1.96
CA ARG A 18 -6.89 -14.90 -1.07
C ARG A 18 -7.44 -13.99 0.03
N PHE A 19 -6.57 -13.15 0.60
CA PHE A 19 -6.98 -12.19 1.61
C PHE A 19 -7.98 -11.16 1.07
N LEU A 20 -7.72 -10.62 -0.13
CA LEU A 20 -8.60 -9.65 -0.78
C LEU A 20 -9.94 -10.28 -1.21
N VAL A 21 -9.95 -11.51 -1.70
CA VAL A 21 -11.19 -12.25 -1.99
C VAL A 21 -12.05 -12.36 -0.73
N GLY A 22 -11.48 -12.83 0.38
CA GLY A 22 -12.24 -12.92 1.65
C GLY A 22 -12.77 -11.57 2.14
N LEU A 23 -12.00 -10.50 2.01
CA LEU A 23 -12.49 -9.15 2.33
C LEU A 23 -13.64 -8.69 1.41
N ARG A 24 -13.60 -9.05 0.13
CA ARG A 24 -14.67 -8.74 -0.82
C ARG A 24 -15.96 -9.48 -0.48
N GLU A 25 -15.86 -10.74 -0.12
CA GLU A 25 -17.00 -11.55 0.33
C GLU A 25 -17.66 -10.90 1.55
N ILE A 26 -16.87 -10.53 2.57
CA ILE A 26 -17.38 -9.82 3.75
C ILE A 26 -18.07 -8.52 3.33
N ALA A 27 -17.42 -7.69 2.50
CA ALA A 27 -17.98 -6.41 2.08
C ALA A 27 -19.31 -6.56 1.32
N LEU A 28 -19.50 -7.63 0.56
CA LEU A 28 -20.75 -7.92 -0.16
C LEU A 28 -21.88 -8.38 0.77
N THR A 29 -21.56 -8.87 1.98
CA THR A 29 -22.55 -9.26 2.99
C THR A 29 -22.94 -8.13 3.94
N LEU A 30 -22.27 -6.97 3.88
CA LEU A 30 -22.58 -5.84 4.75
C LEU A 30 -23.95 -5.23 4.38
N PRO A 31 -24.74 -4.80 5.38
CA PRO A 31 -25.97 -4.04 5.14
C PRO A 31 -25.68 -2.73 4.38
N PRO A 32 -26.59 -2.29 3.48
CA PRO A 32 -26.39 -1.10 2.66
C PRO A 32 -26.34 0.21 3.46
N ASP A 33 -26.87 0.22 4.67
CA ASP A 33 -26.93 1.36 5.60
C ASP A 33 -25.79 1.39 6.63
N VAL A 34 -24.79 0.51 6.48
CA VAL A 34 -23.63 0.48 7.36
C VAL A 34 -22.92 1.83 7.36
N HIS A 35 -22.62 2.35 8.55
CA HIS A 35 -21.96 3.64 8.70
C HIS A 35 -20.60 3.64 7.98
N TYR A 36 -20.29 4.71 7.23
CA TYR A 36 -19.08 4.81 6.39
C TYR A 36 -17.79 4.39 7.10
N LYS A 37 -17.58 4.82 8.35
CA LYS A 37 -16.36 4.45 9.12
C LYS A 37 -16.22 2.94 9.30
N VAL A 38 -17.31 2.20 9.42
CA VAL A 38 -17.28 0.73 9.52
C VAL A 38 -17.05 0.14 8.13
N ALA A 39 -17.81 0.57 7.12
CA ALA A 39 -17.69 0.11 5.73
C ALA A 39 -16.28 0.30 5.16
N SER A 40 -15.59 1.38 5.58
CA SER A 40 -14.23 1.73 5.16
C SER A 40 -13.13 1.29 6.13
N LEU A 41 -13.47 0.50 7.16
CA LEU A 41 -12.54 -0.03 8.17
C LEU A 41 -11.78 1.07 8.96
N ARG A 42 -12.38 2.25 9.14
CA ARG A 42 -11.79 3.44 9.79
C ARG A 42 -12.18 3.61 11.26
N THR A 43 -12.73 2.59 11.91
CA THR A 43 -12.89 2.58 13.37
C THR A 43 -11.61 2.09 14.03
N HIS A 44 -11.42 2.41 15.31
CA HIS A 44 -10.27 1.95 16.09
C HIS A 44 -10.14 0.42 16.03
N ASP A 45 -11.25 -0.29 16.22
CA ASP A 45 -11.27 -1.76 16.25
C ASP A 45 -11.02 -2.41 14.88
N LEU A 46 -11.24 -1.66 13.79
CA LEU A 46 -11.01 -2.12 12.42
C LEU A 46 -9.68 -1.65 11.83
N ARG A 47 -8.87 -0.92 12.60
CA ARG A 47 -7.59 -0.36 12.12
C ARG A 47 -6.68 -1.42 11.51
N LYS A 48 -6.48 -2.55 12.20
CA LYS A 48 -5.66 -3.66 11.71
C LYS A 48 -6.20 -4.26 10.42
N ALA A 49 -7.53 -4.34 10.28
CA ALA A 49 -8.16 -4.83 9.05
C ALA A 49 -7.93 -3.84 7.89
N SER A 50 -7.99 -2.53 8.16
CA SER A 50 -7.65 -1.49 7.19
C SER A 50 -6.20 -1.58 6.73
N GLU A 51 -5.25 -1.66 7.67
CA GLU A 51 -3.82 -1.80 7.38
C GLU A 51 -3.54 -3.08 6.59
N SER A 52 -4.15 -4.22 6.98
CA SER A 52 -4.06 -5.49 6.25
C SER A 52 -4.60 -5.38 4.83
N ARG A 53 -5.73 -4.69 4.63
CA ARG A 53 -6.30 -4.45 3.30
C ARG A 53 -5.35 -3.63 2.42
N GLN A 54 -4.77 -2.56 2.97
CA GLN A 54 -3.82 -1.71 2.25
C GLN A 54 -2.53 -2.46 1.90
N ALA A 55 -1.98 -3.23 2.84
CA ALA A 55 -0.82 -4.08 2.60
C ALA A 55 -1.10 -5.13 1.50
N ALA A 56 -2.25 -5.79 1.56
CA ALA A 56 -2.64 -6.79 0.57
C ALA A 56 -2.84 -6.18 -0.83
N LEU A 57 -3.52 -5.04 -0.95
CA LEU A 57 -3.69 -4.31 -2.22
C LEU A 57 -2.35 -3.93 -2.83
N PHE A 58 -1.45 -3.38 -2.03
CA PHE A 58 -0.11 -3.02 -2.49
C PHE A 58 0.69 -4.25 -2.89
N ALA A 59 0.72 -5.31 -2.08
CA ALA A 59 1.43 -6.54 -2.36
C ALA A 59 0.94 -7.23 -3.65
N HIS A 60 -0.39 -7.30 -3.85
CA HIS A 60 -0.99 -7.81 -5.07
C HIS A 60 -0.54 -7.00 -6.29
N GLY A 61 -0.71 -5.68 -6.24
CA GLY A 61 -0.29 -4.79 -7.33
C GLY A 61 1.21 -4.91 -7.63
N MET A 62 2.05 -4.98 -6.60
CA MET A 62 3.49 -5.14 -6.74
C MET A 62 3.86 -6.50 -7.37
N GLY A 63 3.13 -7.56 -7.04
CA GLY A 63 3.29 -8.87 -7.68
C GLY A 63 2.96 -8.85 -9.16
N GLN A 64 1.94 -8.08 -9.57
CA GLN A 64 1.64 -7.87 -11.00
C GLN A 64 2.78 -7.14 -11.73
N VAL A 65 3.37 -6.12 -11.09
CA VAL A 65 4.49 -5.35 -11.67
C VAL A 65 5.74 -6.21 -11.81
N LEU A 66 6.12 -6.91 -10.74
CA LEU A 66 7.32 -7.73 -10.69
C LEU A 66 7.16 -9.10 -11.34
N ARG A 67 5.93 -9.47 -11.72
CA ARG A 67 5.57 -10.78 -12.28
C ARG A 67 6.08 -11.94 -11.43
N THR A 68 5.97 -11.80 -10.11
CA THR A 68 6.37 -12.81 -9.13
C THR A 68 5.35 -12.86 -7.99
N PRO A 69 5.08 -14.04 -7.41
CA PRO A 69 4.25 -14.12 -6.21
C PRO A 69 4.84 -13.29 -5.07
N ILE A 70 4.01 -12.43 -4.49
CA ILE A 70 4.35 -11.61 -3.32
C ILE A 70 3.40 -11.98 -2.20
N VAL A 71 3.95 -12.25 -1.02
CA VAL A 71 3.19 -12.42 0.22
C VAL A 71 3.48 -11.26 1.15
N PHE A 72 2.55 -10.95 2.06
CA PHE A 72 2.68 -9.84 2.98
C PHE A 72 2.43 -10.27 4.42
N ALA A 73 3.00 -9.55 5.38
CA ALA A 73 2.69 -9.71 6.80
C ALA A 73 2.52 -8.33 7.42
N ILE A 74 1.53 -8.16 8.29
CA ILE A 74 1.43 -6.98 9.15
C ILE A 74 2.43 -7.14 10.30
N SER A 75 3.23 -6.10 10.51
CA SER A 75 4.22 -6.05 11.57
C SER A 75 4.46 -4.59 11.89
N GLU A 76 3.85 -4.13 12.98
CA GLU A 76 4.06 -2.78 13.49
C GLU A 76 5.43 -2.71 14.19
N ALA A 77 6.38 -2.07 13.53
CA ALA A 77 7.66 -1.71 14.12
C ALA A 77 7.87 -0.20 14.00
N GLN A 78 9.00 0.31 14.47
CA GLN A 78 9.23 1.76 14.60
C GLN A 78 8.99 2.54 13.29
N ASP A 79 9.36 1.97 12.14
CA ASP A 79 9.39 2.69 10.86
C ASP A 79 8.57 2.06 9.74
N TYR A 80 7.84 0.96 10.00
CA TYR A 80 7.04 0.26 9.00
C TYR A 80 5.80 -0.41 9.62
N ASP A 81 4.76 -0.59 8.79
CA ASP A 81 3.48 -1.20 9.19
C ASP A 81 3.34 -2.64 8.67
N ALA A 82 4.09 -2.99 7.63
CA ALA A 82 4.04 -4.30 6.99
C ALA A 82 5.40 -4.71 6.40
N VAL A 83 5.54 -5.99 6.07
CA VAL A 83 6.68 -6.53 5.32
C VAL A 83 6.14 -7.32 4.13
N VAL A 84 6.66 -7.05 2.93
CA VAL A 84 6.43 -7.92 1.77
C VAL A 84 7.62 -8.84 1.57
N LYS A 85 7.33 -10.06 1.12
CA LYS A 85 8.32 -11.10 0.85
C LYS A 85 8.06 -11.71 -0.53
N TYR A 86 9.12 -11.87 -1.30
CA TYR A 86 9.04 -12.44 -2.65
C TYR A 86 10.37 -13.07 -3.08
N ALA A 87 10.31 -13.93 -4.08
CA ALA A 87 11.48 -14.55 -4.68
C ALA A 87 11.81 -13.90 -6.03
N THR A 88 13.09 -13.58 -6.25
CA THR A 88 13.63 -13.12 -7.53
C THR A 88 15.06 -13.65 -7.67
N ASP A 89 15.41 -14.19 -8.83
CA ASP A 89 16.76 -14.69 -9.15
C ASP A 89 17.33 -15.66 -8.10
N GLY A 90 16.48 -16.59 -7.62
CA GLY A 90 16.86 -17.59 -6.62
C GLY A 90 17.11 -17.03 -5.21
N LYS A 91 16.81 -15.75 -4.96
CA LYS A 91 16.95 -15.10 -3.66
C LYS A 91 15.58 -14.71 -3.10
N ILE A 92 15.44 -14.88 -1.79
CA ILE A 92 14.30 -14.34 -1.06
C ILE A 92 14.62 -12.89 -0.69
N ASN A 93 13.71 -11.99 -1.07
CA ASN A 93 13.77 -10.58 -0.77
C ASN A 93 12.68 -10.22 0.24
N TYR A 94 12.99 -9.25 1.09
CA TYR A 94 12.06 -8.66 2.04
C TYR A 94 12.11 -7.15 1.89
N ILE A 95 10.96 -6.50 1.94
CA ILE A 95 10.87 -5.04 1.91
C ILE A 95 9.93 -4.58 3.02
N PRO A 96 10.41 -3.76 3.97
CA PRO A 96 9.55 -3.10 4.94
C PRO A 96 8.72 -2.02 4.24
N ILE A 97 7.42 -2.03 4.51
CA ILE A 97 6.44 -1.13 3.92
C ILE A 97 5.85 -0.24 5.00
N GLN A 98 6.01 1.07 4.84
CA GLN A 98 5.15 2.03 5.53
C GLN A 98 3.92 2.32 4.65
N LEU A 99 2.74 2.12 5.22
CA LEU A 99 1.48 2.45 4.61
C LEU A 99 1.13 3.92 4.92
N LYS A 100 0.75 4.66 3.88
CA LYS A 100 0.23 6.02 3.97
C LYS A 100 -1.01 6.17 3.13
N GLU A 101 -1.82 7.16 3.45
CA GLU A 101 -3.05 7.43 2.74
C GLU A 101 -3.23 8.93 2.54
N TRP A 102 -3.53 9.33 1.30
CA TRP A 102 -4.16 10.60 1.03
C TRP A 102 -5.68 10.40 1.13
N VAL A 103 -6.22 10.78 2.28
CA VAL A 103 -7.60 10.46 2.68
C VAL A 103 -8.64 11.13 1.77
N PRO A 104 -9.88 10.62 1.76
CA PRO A 104 -10.98 11.24 1.04
C PRO A 104 -11.21 12.70 1.42
N ASN A 105 -11.63 13.49 0.42
CA ASN A 105 -11.86 14.92 0.54
C ASN A 105 -12.75 15.29 1.73
N PHE A 106 -13.84 14.56 1.94
CA PHE A 106 -14.79 14.85 3.03
C PHE A 106 -14.24 14.54 4.43
N LEU A 107 -13.16 13.75 4.56
CA LEU A 107 -12.50 13.51 5.85
C LEU A 107 -11.49 14.61 6.17
N ASN A 108 -10.74 15.06 5.17
CA ASN A 108 -9.80 16.17 5.33
C ASN A 108 -9.70 16.99 4.04
N PRO A 109 -10.54 18.03 3.90
CA PRO A 109 -10.56 18.85 2.68
C PRO A 109 -9.25 19.58 2.43
N SER A 110 -8.55 20.00 3.49
CA SER A 110 -7.33 20.81 3.40
C SER A 110 -6.06 20.01 3.12
N ALA A 111 -6.07 18.68 3.29
CA ALA A 111 -4.91 17.84 2.98
C ALA A 111 -4.62 17.82 1.49
N THR A 112 -3.45 18.32 1.08
CA THR A 112 -2.94 18.17 -0.29
C THR A 112 -2.01 16.96 -0.38
N LEU A 113 -1.90 16.34 -1.55
CA LEU A 113 -0.95 15.24 -1.74
C LEU A 113 0.49 15.66 -1.39
N GLN A 114 0.91 16.88 -1.78
CA GLN A 114 2.23 17.40 -1.40
C GLN A 114 2.40 17.50 0.12
N SER A 115 1.41 18.01 0.86
CA SER A 115 1.51 18.11 2.32
C SER A 115 1.61 16.74 3.00
N GLU A 116 1.03 15.70 2.41
CA GLU A 116 1.13 14.33 2.91
C GLU A 116 2.50 13.71 2.58
N LEU A 117 3.08 14.04 1.41
CA LEU A 117 4.45 13.66 1.05
C LEU A 117 5.51 14.36 1.91
N ASP A 118 5.29 15.63 2.25
CA ASP A 118 6.23 16.42 3.06
C ASP A 118 6.42 15.81 4.47
N LYS A 119 5.42 15.09 4.99
CA LYS A 119 5.51 14.34 6.26
C LYS A 119 6.51 13.20 6.23
N LEU A 120 6.91 12.75 5.04
CA LEU A 120 7.96 11.72 4.89
C LEU A 120 9.37 12.27 5.19
N SER A 121 9.52 13.59 5.34
CA SER A 121 10.79 14.23 5.74
C SER A 121 11.31 13.76 7.11
N LYS A 122 10.44 13.19 7.96
CA LYS A 122 10.81 12.64 9.27
C LYS A 122 11.74 11.42 9.17
N TYR A 123 11.69 10.67 8.06
CA TYR A 123 12.56 9.52 7.86
C TYR A 123 13.97 10.01 7.58
N THR A 124 14.95 9.48 8.31
CA THR A 124 16.36 9.83 8.14
C THR A 124 17.13 8.56 7.82
N ASP A 125 17.64 8.48 6.60
CA ASP A 125 18.43 7.34 6.08
C ASP A 125 17.71 5.98 6.06
N SER A 126 16.38 5.98 5.88
CA SER A 126 15.57 4.76 5.77
C SER A 126 15.63 4.17 4.35
N LYS A 127 16.84 3.89 3.84
CA LYS A 127 17.08 3.46 2.45
C LYS A 127 16.44 2.13 2.07
N ASP A 128 16.12 1.29 3.05
CA ASP A 128 15.43 0.02 2.81
C ASP A 128 13.90 0.15 2.90
N LEU A 129 13.38 1.29 3.35
CA LEU A 129 11.95 1.53 3.51
C LEU A 129 11.28 1.86 2.17
N ALA A 130 10.25 1.10 1.84
CA ALA A 130 9.30 1.49 0.80
C ALA A 130 8.06 2.13 1.44
N VAL A 131 7.62 3.25 0.89
CA VAL A 131 6.36 3.90 1.27
C VAL A 131 5.31 3.59 0.21
N ALA A 132 4.23 2.94 0.62
CA ALA A 132 3.07 2.69 -0.22
C ALA A 132 1.96 3.71 0.11
N PHE A 133 1.72 4.63 -0.81
CA PHE A 133 0.75 5.72 -0.67
C PHE A 133 -0.57 5.39 -1.36
N HIS A 134 -1.61 5.16 -0.57
CA HIS A 134 -2.97 4.99 -1.06
C HIS A 134 -3.58 6.36 -1.42
N LEU A 135 -3.93 6.53 -2.68
CA LEU A 135 -4.61 7.70 -3.22
C LEU A 135 -6.13 7.49 -3.12
N ASN A 136 -6.70 7.84 -1.97
CA ASN A 136 -8.12 7.62 -1.68
C ASN A 136 -8.95 8.88 -1.92
N ARG A 137 -8.79 9.49 -3.09
CA ARG A 137 -9.48 10.73 -3.45
C ARG A 137 -9.73 10.77 -4.95
N ASP A 138 -10.89 11.29 -5.33
CA ASP A 138 -11.16 11.66 -6.71
C ASP A 138 -10.34 12.92 -7.05
N ALA A 139 -9.28 12.74 -7.83
CA ALA A 139 -8.33 13.79 -8.17
C ALA A 139 -7.52 13.45 -9.41
N THR A 140 -7.16 14.49 -10.19
CA THR A 140 -6.11 14.41 -11.21
C THR A 140 -4.77 14.80 -10.58
N ILE A 141 -3.76 13.94 -10.71
CA ILE A 141 -2.43 14.17 -10.16
C ILE A 141 -1.44 14.38 -11.30
N HIS A 142 -0.74 15.52 -11.27
CA HIS A 142 0.38 15.81 -12.15
C HIS A 142 1.69 15.54 -11.40
N LEU A 143 2.33 14.38 -11.65
CA LEU A 143 3.55 13.97 -10.95
C LEU A 143 4.69 15.00 -11.10
N SER A 144 4.75 15.72 -12.22
CA SER A 144 5.74 16.79 -12.47
C SER A 144 5.62 18.00 -11.54
N GLN A 145 4.50 18.15 -10.82
CA GLN A 145 4.27 19.22 -9.87
C GLN A 145 4.59 18.82 -8.42
N LEU A 146 4.95 17.55 -8.19
CA LEU A 146 5.24 17.03 -6.86
C LEU A 146 6.74 17.09 -6.57
N LYS A 147 7.08 17.35 -5.30
CA LYS A 147 8.42 17.19 -4.76
C LYS A 147 8.49 15.87 -4.01
N PHE A 148 9.35 14.97 -4.46
CA PHE A 148 9.56 13.67 -3.84
C PHE A 148 10.67 13.71 -2.78
N PRO A 149 10.58 12.90 -1.71
CA PRO A 149 11.54 12.90 -0.60
C PRO A 149 12.85 12.15 -0.95
N HIS A 150 13.58 12.62 -1.95
CA HIS A 150 14.81 12.00 -2.43
C HIS A 150 15.84 11.78 -1.32
N GLY A 151 16.43 10.58 -1.27
CA GLY A 151 17.46 10.20 -0.29
C GLY A 151 16.97 9.94 1.13
N LYS A 152 15.66 10.03 1.41
CA LYS A 152 15.09 9.75 2.73
C LYS A 152 14.55 8.33 2.89
N ILE A 153 13.98 7.80 1.81
CA ILE A 153 13.36 6.47 1.71
C ILE A 153 13.89 5.74 0.46
N GLY A 154 13.83 4.41 0.48
CA GLY A 154 14.27 3.57 -0.65
C GLY A 154 13.32 3.56 -1.85
N ALA A 155 12.01 3.62 -1.57
CA ALA A 155 11.01 3.61 -2.63
C ALA A 155 9.74 4.36 -2.24
N LEU A 156 9.06 4.92 -3.24
CA LEU A 156 7.75 5.54 -3.09
C LEU A 156 6.84 5.02 -4.19
N TRP A 157 5.69 4.48 -3.79
CA TRP A 157 4.71 3.91 -4.69
C TRP A 157 3.36 4.57 -4.46
N PHE A 158 2.64 4.86 -5.54
CA PHE A 158 1.26 5.33 -5.45
C PHE A 158 0.32 4.24 -5.92
N TYR A 159 -0.79 4.04 -5.21
CA TYR A 159 -1.85 3.15 -5.67
C TYR A 159 -3.22 3.67 -5.31
N GLY A 160 -4.23 3.31 -6.09
CA GLY A 160 -5.60 3.71 -5.83
C GLY A 160 -6.58 3.05 -6.79
N ALA A 161 -7.85 3.04 -6.40
CA ALA A 161 -8.92 2.61 -7.27
C ALA A 161 -9.11 3.60 -8.43
N THR A 162 -9.43 3.09 -9.61
CA THR A 162 -9.72 3.90 -10.82
C THR A 162 -11.20 3.89 -11.19
N ASP A 163 -12.03 3.26 -10.37
CA ASP A 163 -13.48 3.22 -10.50
C ASP A 163 -14.16 3.22 -9.12
N LEU A 164 -15.42 3.69 -9.09
CA LEU A 164 -16.19 3.80 -7.84
C LEU A 164 -16.49 2.44 -7.19
N ALA A 165 -16.57 1.35 -7.98
CA ALA A 165 -16.79 0.01 -7.44
C ALA A 165 -15.50 -0.66 -6.94
N GLN A 166 -14.36 0.03 -7.04
CA GLN A 166 -13.02 -0.41 -6.65
C GLN A 166 -12.67 -1.78 -7.25
N LYS A 167 -13.12 -2.04 -8.48
CA LYS A 167 -12.84 -3.26 -9.24
C LYS A 167 -11.53 -3.16 -9.99
N ARG A 168 -11.11 -1.94 -10.33
CA ARG A 168 -9.87 -1.62 -11.04
C ARG A 168 -9.01 -0.73 -10.17
N TRP A 169 -7.74 -1.05 -10.18
CA TRP A 169 -6.73 -0.37 -9.41
C TRP A 169 -5.55 -0.04 -10.30
N ARG A 170 -4.86 1.03 -9.94
CA ARG A 170 -3.61 1.42 -10.56
C ARG A 170 -2.53 1.46 -9.50
N LEU A 171 -1.37 0.90 -9.81
CA LEU A 171 -0.12 1.07 -9.06
C LEU A 171 0.85 1.84 -9.97
N ILE A 172 1.41 2.93 -9.47
CA ILE A 172 2.50 3.63 -10.12
C ILE A 172 3.79 3.13 -9.48
N GLY A 173 4.72 2.70 -10.34
CA GLY A 173 6.03 2.15 -10.01
C GLY A 173 6.85 3.04 -9.07
N ASN A 174 7.99 2.53 -8.60
CA ASN A 174 8.86 3.29 -7.69
C ASN A 174 9.22 4.69 -8.26
N LEU A 175 8.57 5.72 -7.73
CA LEU A 175 8.69 7.13 -8.14
C LEU A 175 10.05 7.73 -7.80
N MET A 176 10.87 7.03 -7.02
CA MET A 176 12.24 7.43 -6.70
C MET A 176 13.22 7.09 -7.83
N LEU A 177 12.80 6.29 -8.82
CA LEU A 177 13.61 5.89 -9.97
C LEU A 177 13.09 6.52 -11.27
N PRO A 178 13.99 6.87 -12.22
CA PRO A 178 13.57 7.26 -13.56
C PRO A 178 12.74 6.15 -14.25
N GLY A 179 11.77 6.54 -15.07
CA GLY A 179 10.98 5.59 -15.86
C GLY A 179 9.87 4.86 -15.09
N ALA A 180 9.52 5.32 -13.88
CA ALA A 180 8.37 4.80 -13.15
C ALA A 180 7.11 4.76 -14.04
N SER A 181 6.52 3.56 -14.16
CA SER A 181 5.39 3.29 -15.04
C SER A 181 4.16 2.92 -14.23
N ALA A 182 2.98 3.23 -14.78
CA ALA A 182 1.71 2.82 -14.18
C ALA A 182 1.32 1.42 -14.67
N TYR A 183 0.77 0.64 -13.76
CA TYR A 183 0.24 -0.70 -14.01
C TYR A 183 -1.17 -0.77 -13.49
N GLU A 184 -2.07 -1.31 -14.31
CA GLU A 184 -3.45 -1.55 -13.92
C GLU A 184 -3.61 -3.01 -13.51
N PHE A 185 -4.41 -3.23 -12.48
CA PHE A 185 -4.79 -4.56 -12.04
C PHE A 185 -6.24 -4.57 -11.57
N HIS A 186 -6.84 -5.76 -11.62
CA HIS A 186 -8.18 -5.98 -11.09
C HIS A 186 -8.10 -6.36 -9.62
N TYR A 187 -9.08 -5.90 -8.86
CA TYR A 187 -9.32 -6.41 -7.52
C TYR A 187 -9.68 -7.91 -7.63
N PRO A 188 -9.02 -8.81 -6.88
CA PRO A 188 -9.29 -10.24 -6.92
C PRO A 188 -10.75 -10.61 -6.59
N VAL A 189 -11.30 -11.60 -7.27
CA VAL A 189 -12.72 -12.00 -7.11
C VAL A 189 -12.96 -13.50 -6.92
N THR A 190 -11.97 -14.36 -7.19
CA THR A 190 -12.08 -15.83 -7.10
C THR A 190 -10.71 -16.46 -6.87
#